data_AF-A0AA45BXQ2-F1
#
_entry.id   AF-A0AA45BXQ2-F1
#
_cell.length_a   1.000
_cell.length_b   1.000
_cell.length_c   1.000
_cell.angle_alpha   90.00
_cell.angle_beta   90.00
_cell.angle_gamma   90.00
#
_symmetry.space_group_name_H-M   'P 1'
#
loop_
_entity.id
_entity.type
_entity.pdbx_description
1 polymer ?
#
loop_
_entity_poly.entity_id
_entity_poly.type
_entity_poly.pdbx_seq_one_letter_code
_entity_poly.pdbx_strand_id
1 'polypeptide(L)'
;YGPQTAKVVGPQGESIWTDKYGRVKVKFHWDRLGKGDDTSSSWVRVSSAWAGQGFGGVQIPRVGDEVVVDFINGDPDRPLITGRVYNEASMPPWALPAAATQMGFLSRSKNGHKDNANALRFEDKAGHEQIWIHAERNMDTEIENSETHHVAVDRNKTIGRDEKNTIKRNVTTSVGVDSINSIGSKHTVNVGQSACILTMDKDGNTSLEATSSIKLKVGDNYLLITPTGINITVLQGDLTAESINSASLKGDQLTAIGGGVNVDTTAKNTVNITGVNLTDIKGAVVKINS
;
A
#
# COMPACT_ATOMS: atom_id res chain seq x y z
N TYR A 1 -12.49 -7.45 -58.35
CA TYR A 1 -13.12 -7.95 -57.12
C TYR A 1 -12.11 -7.88 -56.00
N GLY A 2 -12.51 -7.36 -54.85
CA GLY A 2 -11.61 -7.16 -53.71
C GLY A 2 -12.37 -6.48 -52.57
N PRO A 3 -11.75 -6.41 -51.38
CA PRO A 3 -12.37 -5.77 -50.23
C PRO A 3 -12.69 -4.30 -50.52
N GLN A 4 -13.75 -3.82 -49.87
CA GLN A 4 -14.18 -2.42 -49.92
C GLN A 4 -14.20 -1.84 -48.52
N THR A 5 -14.18 -0.52 -48.41
CA THR A 5 -14.42 0.17 -47.15
C THR A 5 -15.90 0.52 -46.98
N ALA A 6 -16.38 0.52 -45.75
CA ALA A 6 -17.73 0.95 -45.41
C ALA A 6 -17.73 1.70 -44.07
N LYS A 7 -18.74 2.53 -43.84
CA LYS A 7 -18.94 3.24 -42.57
C LYS A 7 -19.86 2.44 -41.66
N VAL A 8 -19.48 2.26 -40.39
CA VAL A 8 -20.35 1.63 -39.40
C VAL A 8 -21.51 2.57 -39.04
N VAL A 9 -22.72 2.03 -38.99
CA VAL A 9 -23.96 2.78 -38.77
C VAL A 9 -24.80 2.16 -37.65
N GLY A 10 -25.68 2.98 -37.07
CA GLY A 10 -26.58 2.58 -35.99
C GLY A 10 -27.71 3.59 -35.81
N PRO A 11 -28.59 3.39 -34.81
CA PRO A 11 -29.68 4.30 -34.52
C PRO A 11 -29.15 5.69 -34.14
N GLN A 12 -29.98 6.71 -34.34
CA GLN A 12 -29.62 8.08 -33.96
C GLN A 12 -29.27 8.16 -32.46
N GLY A 13 -28.12 8.78 -32.15
CA GLY A 13 -27.65 8.98 -30.78
C GLY A 13 -26.86 7.81 -30.18
N GLU A 14 -26.81 6.65 -30.83
CA GLU A 14 -26.02 5.52 -30.36
C GLU A 14 -24.59 5.54 -30.94
N SER A 15 -23.60 5.52 -30.04
CA SER A 15 -22.19 5.44 -30.42
C SER A 15 -21.71 4.00 -30.65
N ILE A 16 -22.47 2.99 -30.21
CA ILE A 16 -22.15 1.57 -30.35
C ILE A 16 -23.43 0.82 -30.66
N TRP A 17 -23.47 0.10 -31.78
CA TRP A 17 -24.63 -0.70 -32.19
C TRP A 17 -24.18 -2.11 -32.61
N THR A 18 -24.47 -3.08 -31.75
CA THR A 18 -24.03 -4.48 -31.93
C THR A 18 -25.08 -5.46 -31.41
N ASP A 19 -25.07 -6.69 -31.93
CA ASP A 19 -25.89 -7.78 -31.43
C ASP A 19 -25.10 -8.78 -30.54
N LYS A 20 -25.76 -9.86 -30.12
CA LYS A 20 -25.17 -10.91 -29.25
C LYS A 20 -23.95 -11.64 -29.83
N TYR A 21 -23.66 -11.47 -31.13
CA TYR A 21 -22.52 -12.08 -31.79
C TYR A 21 -21.39 -11.09 -32.09
N GLY A 22 -21.49 -9.84 -31.61
CA GLY A 22 -20.51 -8.81 -31.90
C GLY A 22 -20.57 -8.30 -33.36
N ARG A 23 -21.70 -8.50 -34.04
CA ARG A 23 -21.90 -8.01 -35.42
C ARG A 23 -22.28 -6.54 -35.40
N VAL A 24 -21.93 -5.81 -36.46
CA VAL A 24 -22.33 -4.41 -36.66
C VAL A 24 -23.10 -4.24 -37.97
N LYS A 25 -23.70 -3.07 -38.17
CA LYS A 25 -24.28 -2.68 -39.46
C LYS A 25 -23.41 -1.64 -40.12
N VAL A 26 -23.41 -1.62 -41.45
CA VAL A 26 -22.57 -0.74 -42.25
C VAL A 26 -23.37 -0.06 -43.35
N LYS A 27 -22.89 1.07 -43.83
CA LYS A 27 -23.32 1.68 -45.09
C LYS A 27 -22.13 1.71 -46.04
N PHE A 28 -22.30 1.07 -47.19
CA PHE A 28 -21.31 1.10 -48.26
C PHE A 28 -21.34 2.44 -49.00
N HIS A 29 -20.19 2.85 -49.54
CA HIS A 29 -20.04 4.15 -50.21
C HIS A 29 -20.87 4.28 -51.50
N TRP A 30 -21.15 3.16 -52.17
CA TRP A 30 -21.99 3.10 -53.37
C TRP A 30 -23.49 2.99 -53.07
N ASP A 31 -23.89 2.78 -51.82
CA ASP A 31 -25.29 2.70 -51.44
C ASP A 31 -25.94 4.09 -51.38
N ARG A 32 -26.69 4.39 -52.43
CA ARG A 32 -27.42 5.65 -52.61
C ARG A 32 -28.80 5.65 -51.92
N LEU A 33 -29.34 4.48 -51.58
CA LEU A 33 -30.70 4.34 -51.06
C LEU A 33 -30.72 4.20 -49.53
N GLY A 34 -29.66 3.63 -48.95
CA GLY A 34 -29.50 3.52 -47.50
C GLY A 34 -29.46 4.88 -46.82
N LYS A 35 -30.22 5.03 -45.75
CA LYS A 35 -30.33 6.27 -44.99
C LYS A 35 -29.08 6.60 -44.17
N GLY A 36 -28.19 5.62 -43.95
CA GLY A 36 -27.04 5.77 -43.06
C GLY A 36 -27.39 5.55 -41.58
N ASP A 37 -28.51 4.88 -41.32
CA ASP A 37 -28.97 4.46 -40.00
C ASP A 37 -28.87 2.93 -39.85
N ASP A 38 -29.46 2.37 -38.79
CA ASP A 38 -29.50 0.94 -38.51
C ASP A 38 -30.32 0.10 -39.50
N THR A 39 -30.93 0.69 -40.53
CA THR A 39 -31.61 -0.04 -41.60
C THR A 39 -30.74 -0.23 -42.85
N SER A 40 -29.54 0.36 -42.89
CA SER A 40 -28.70 0.40 -44.09
C SER A 40 -28.10 -0.94 -44.51
N SER A 41 -28.02 -1.93 -43.61
CA SER A 41 -27.56 -3.29 -43.95
C SER A 41 -28.14 -4.37 -43.04
N SER A 42 -27.91 -5.62 -43.42
CA SER A 42 -27.96 -6.77 -42.51
C SER A 42 -26.80 -6.71 -41.49
N TRP A 43 -26.83 -7.60 -40.50
CA TRP A 43 -25.75 -7.72 -39.52
C TRP A 43 -24.50 -8.37 -40.14
N VAL A 44 -23.38 -7.66 -40.08
CA VAL A 44 -22.08 -8.08 -40.63
C VAL A 44 -21.15 -8.51 -39.50
N ARG A 45 -20.55 -9.70 -39.63
CA ARG A 45 -19.56 -10.20 -38.65
C ARG A 45 -18.27 -9.40 -38.72
N VAL A 46 -17.61 -9.29 -37.57
CA VAL A 46 -16.35 -8.57 -37.41
C VAL A 46 -15.26 -9.56 -37.07
N SER A 47 -14.16 -9.53 -37.81
CA SER A 47 -12.94 -10.26 -37.49
C SER A 47 -12.34 -9.75 -36.18
N SER A 48 -11.86 -10.68 -35.35
CA SER A 48 -11.14 -10.39 -34.11
C SER A 48 -9.71 -10.91 -34.23
N ALA A 49 -8.75 -10.24 -33.57
CA ALA A 49 -7.36 -10.70 -33.53
C ALA A 49 -7.22 -12.09 -32.86
N TRP A 50 -8.13 -12.43 -31.95
CA TRP A 50 -8.19 -13.73 -31.28
C TRP A 50 -9.64 -14.05 -30.90
N ALA A 51 -10.19 -15.18 -31.36
CA ALA A 51 -11.57 -15.60 -31.07
C ALA A 51 -11.62 -17.09 -30.72
N GLY A 52 -11.97 -17.40 -29.46
CA GLY A 52 -12.15 -18.75 -28.94
C GLY A 52 -13.56 -19.00 -28.37
N GLN A 53 -13.80 -20.19 -27.84
CA GLN A 53 -15.08 -20.58 -27.23
C GLN A 53 -15.25 -19.94 -25.84
N GLY A 54 -15.56 -18.65 -25.80
CA GLY A 54 -15.77 -17.89 -24.56
C GLY A 54 -14.56 -17.08 -24.07
N PHE A 55 -13.50 -16.97 -24.88
CA PHE A 55 -12.31 -16.16 -24.58
C PHE A 55 -11.76 -15.53 -25.88
N GLY A 56 -10.93 -14.50 -25.74
CA GLY A 56 -10.27 -13.82 -26.88
C GLY A 56 -10.29 -12.30 -26.77
N GLY A 57 -9.96 -11.64 -27.87
CA GLY A 57 -9.99 -10.20 -28.01
C GLY A 57 -11.30 -9.73 -28.66
N VAL A 58 -12.01 -8.81 -28.02
CA VAL A 58 -13.21 -8.20 -28.57
C VAL A 58 -13.05 -6.68 -28.57
N GLN A 59 -13.08 -6.10 -29.76
CA GLN A 59 -13.18 -4.65 -29.95
C GLN A 59 -14.29 -4.43 -30.97
N ILE A 60 -15.41 -3.86 -30.56
CA ILE A 60 -16.54 -3.61 -31.46
C ILE A 60 -16.32 -2.27 -32.18
N PRO A 61 -16.37 -2.23 -33.53
CA PRO A 61 -16.37 -0.98 -34.28
C PRO A 61 -17.52 -0.07 -33.82
N ARG A 62 -17.25 1.21 -33.60
CA ARG A 62 -18.25 2.19 -33.19
C ARG A 62 -18.97 2.77 -34.39
N VAL A 63 -20.17 3.30 -34.17
CA VAL A 63 -20.90 4.05 -35.20
C VAL A 63 -20.03 5.23 -35.63
N GLY A 64 -19.78 5.34 -36.94
CA GLY A 64 -18.86 6.32 -37.51
C GLY A 64 -17.51 5.77 -37.93
N ASP A 65 -17.05 4.65 -37.37
CA ASP A 65 -15.77 4.04 -37.73
C ASP A 65 -15.78 3.55 -39.19
N GLU A 66 -14.62 3.61 -39.85
CA GLU A 66 -14.40 3.01 -41.16
C GLU A 66 -13.84 1.60 -41.01
N VAL A 67 -14.48 0.66 -41.70
CA VAL A 67 -14.15 -0.77 -41.68
C VAL A 67 -13.84 -1.27 -43.07
N VAL A 68 -12.94 -2.24 -43.17
CA VAL A 68 -12.66 -2.99 -44.40
C VAL A 68 -13.56 -4.21 -44.42
N VAL A 69 -14.36 -4.34 -45.47
CA VAL A 69 -15.34 -5.41 -45.69
C VAL A 69 -14.88 -6.25 -46.88
N ASP A 70 -14.66 -7.53 -46.62
CA ASP A 70 -14.48 -8.55 -47.65
C ASP A 70 -15.79 -9.33 -47.85
N PHE A 71 -15.86 -10.11 -48.92
CA PHE A 71 -17.04 -10.84 -49.33
C PHE A 71 -16.69 -12.33 -49.48
N ILE A 72 -17.34 -13.19 -48.71
CA ILE A 72 -17.00 -14.63 -48.69
C ILE A 72 -17.23 -15.23 -50.09
N ASN A 73 -16.18 -15.78 -50.68
CA ASN A 73 -16.17 -16.27 -52.07
C ASN A 73 -16.52 -15.20 -53.12
N GLY A 74 -16.35 -13.91 -52.79
CA GLY A 74 -16.69 -12.79 -53.65
C GLY A 74 -18.19 -12.49 -53.75
N ASP A 75 -19.03 -13.12 -52.93
CA ASP A 75 -20.49 -12.94 -52.92
C ASP A 75 -20.89 -11.65 -52.18
N PRO A 76 -21.46 -10.63 -52.86
CA PRO A 76 -21.89 -9.37 -52.24
C PRO A 76 -22.90 -9.56 -51.09
N ASP A 77 -23.65 -10.67 -51.09
CA ASP A 77 -24.64 -10.98 -50.04
C ASP A 77 -24.00 -11.57 -48.77
N ARG A 78 -22.68 -11.82 -48.78
CA ARG A 78 -21.94 -12.43 -47.66
C ARG A 78 -20.78 -11.54 -47.17
N PRO A 79 -21.07 -10.33 -46.69
CA PRO A 79 -20.05 -9.44 -46.17
C PRO A 79 -19.43 -9.96 -44.86
N LEU A 80 -18.14 -9.67 -44.68
CA LEU A 80 -17.37 -9.93 -43.47
C LEU A 80 -16.39 -8.77 -43.26
N ILE A 81 -16.45 -8.11 -42.10
CA ILE A 81 -15.48 -7.07 -41.76
C ILE A 81 -14.16 -7.76 -41.38
N THR A 82 -13.09 -7.45 -42.11
CA THR A 82 -11.75 -8.05 -41.96
C THR A 82 -10.71 -7.09 -41.41
N GLY A 83 -11.00 -5.79 -41.38
CA GLY A 83 -10.06 -4.79 -40.89
C GLY A 83 -10.72 -3.45 -40.52
N ARG A 84 -9.88 -2.53 -40.06
CA ARG A 84 -10.24 -1.16 -39.70
C ARG A 84 -9.14 -0.24 -40.20
N VAL A 85 -9.51 0.97 -40.58
CA VAL A 85 -8.56 1.96 -41.08
C VAL A 85 -8.87 3.32 -40.45
N TYR A 86 -7.81 4.08 -40.17
CA TYR A 86 -7.93 5.49 -39.81
C TYR A 86 -8.09 6.34 -41.09
N ASN A 87 -8.72 7.50 -40.96
CA ASN A 87 -8.93 8.48 -42.02
C ASN A 87 -8.96 9.90 -41.43
N GLU A 88 -9.25 10.92 -42.24
CA GLU A 88 -9.27 12.32 -41.78
C GLU A 88 -10.31 12.59 -40.67
N ALA A 89 -11.45 11.90 -40.69
CA ALA A 89 -12.48 12.03 -39.66
C ALA A 89 -12.15 11.22 -38.39
N SER A 90 -11.38 10.15 -38.54
CA SER A 90 -10.97 9.21 -37.49
C SER A 90 -9.45 9.06 -37.52
N MET A 91 -8.74 10.02 -36.95
CA MET A 91 -7.28 10.02 -36.90
C MET A 91 -6.73 9.01 -35.88
N PRO A 92 -5.48 8.51 -36.08
CA PRO A 92 -4.79 7.70 -35.07
C PRO A 92 -4.71 8.40 -33.71
N PRO A 93 -4.64 7.66 -32.59
CA PRO A 93 -4.61 8.24 -31.24
C PRO A 93 -3.31 9.02 -30.95
N TRP A 94 -2.23 8.73 -31.68
CA TRP A 94 -0.92 9.33 -31.50
C TRP A 94 -0.60 10.30 -32.65
N ALA A 95 0.15 11.36 -32.34
CA ALA A 95 0.51 12.40 -33.28
C ALA A 95 1.56 11.91 -34.30
N LEU A 96 1.12 11.21 -35.33
CA LEU A 96 1.97 10.73 -36.41
C LEU A 96 2.33 11.85 -37.41
N PRO A 97 3.54 11.84 -37.99
CA PRO A 97 4.59 10.82 -37.85
C PRO A 97 5.50 11.01 -36.61
N ALA A 98 5.33 12.08 -35.84
CA ALA A 98 6.22 12.40 -34.72
C ALA A 98 6.25 11.30 -33.63
N ALA A 99 5.14 10.59 -33.43
CA ALA A 99 4.99 9.49 -32.49
C ALA A 99 5.16 8.08 -33.13
N ALA A 100 5.97 7.95 -34.20
CA ALA A 100 6.11 6.70 -34.95
C ALA A 100 6.65 5.52 -34.11
N THR A 101 7.32 5.78 -32.98
CA THR A 101 7.83 4.77 -32.05
C THR A 101 6.82 4.37 -30.95
N GLN A 102 5.63 4.97 -30.95
CA GLN A 102 4.58 4.66 -29.99
C GLN A 102 3.60 3.63 -30.53
N MET A 103 3.25 2.66 -29.70
CA MET A 103 2.24 1.65 -30.00
C MET A 103 1.37 1.34 -28.78
N GLY A 104 0.22 0.71 -29.00
CA GLY A 104 -0.62 0.21 -27.92
C GLY A 104 -2.11 0.42 -28.15
N PHE A 105 -2.86 0.42 -27.06
CA PHE A 105 -4.32 0.48 -27.04
C PHE A 105 -4.78 1.74 -26.31
N LEU A 106 -5.62 2.54 -26.95
CA LEU A 106 -6.33 3.66 -26.33
C LEU A 106 -7.84 3.45 -26.52
N SER A 107 -8.56 3.29 -25.41
CA SER A 107 -10.02 3.19 -25.42
C SER A 107 -10.67 4.56 -25.26
N ARG A 108 -12.00 4.61 -25.20
CA ARG A 108 -12.76 5.83 -24.86
C ARG A 108 -14.02 5.45 -24.11
N SER A 109 -14.34 6.17 -23.05
CA SER A 109 -15.64 6.03 -22.36
C SER A 109 -16.79 6.18 -23.36
N LYS A 110 -17.85 5.38 -23.20
CA LYS A 110 -19.06 5.53 -24.04
C LYS A 110 -19.61 6.94 -23.81
N ASN A 111 -19.74 7.73 -24.87
CA ASN A 111 -20.17 9.14 -24.84
C ASN A 111 -19.21 10.11 -24.10
N GLY A 112 -17.96 9.69 -23.81
CA GLY A 112 -16.95 10.54 -23.20
C GLY A 112 -16.14 11.38 -24.20
N HIS A 113 -15.37 12.33 -23.69
CA HIS A 113 -14.39 13.08 -24.47
C HIS A 113 -13.17 12.21 -24.81
N LYS A 114 -12.26 12.71 -25.67
CA LYS A 114 -11.00 12.01 -25.98
C LYS A 114 -10.12 11.78 -24.75
N ASP A 115 -10.29 12.60 -23.71
CA ASP A 115 -9.52 12.52 -22.48
C ASP A 115 -10.10 11.52 -21.47
N ASN A 116 -11.30 10.96 -21.73
CA ASN A 116 -11.91 9.93 -20.89
C ASN A 116 -11.59 8.54 -21.45
N ALA A 117 -10.48 7.94 -21.06
CA ALA A 117 -9.93 6.77 -21.73
C ALA A 117 -9.15 5.85 -20.77
N ASN A 118 -9.16 4.54 -21.06
CA ASN A 118 -8.14 3.62 -20.54
C ASN A 118 -7.04 3.43 -21.59
N ALA A 119 -5.79 3.34 -21.16
CA ALA A 119 -4.64 3.20 -22.06
C ALA A 119 -3.64 2.13 -21.59
N LEU A 120 -3.08 1.43 -22.57
CA LEU A 120 -1.83 0.68 -22.46
C LEU A 120 -0.95 1.08 -23.63
N ARG A 121 0.11 1.85 -23.38
CA ARG A 121 1.01 2.36 -24.42
C ARG A 121 2.45 1.92 -24.15
N PHE A 122 3.15 1.56 -25.22
CA PHE A 122 4.57 1.29 -25.27
C PHE A 122 5.25 2.38 -26.12
N GLU A 123 6.36 2.91 -25.63
CA GLU A 123 7.25 3.84 -26.33
C GLU A 123 8.60 3.15 -26.51
N ASP A 124 9.03 3.00 -27.77
CA ASP A 124 10.27 2.32 -28.15
C ASP A 124 11.38 3.30 -28.59
N LYS A 125 11.23 4.60 -28.28
CA LYS A 125 12.30 5.56 -28.51
C LYS A 125 13.49 5.26 -27.59
N ALA A 126 14.63 4.93 -28.19
CA ALA A 126 15.87 4.59 -27.49
C ALA A 126 16.26 5.63 -26.42
N GLY A 127 16.49 5.18 -25.20
CA GLY A 127 16.83 6.02 -24.03
C GLY A 127 15.64 6.75 -23.41
N HIS A 128 14.43 6.54 -23.92
CA HIS A 128 13.17 7.12 -23.47
C HIS A 128 12.05 6.08 -23.44
N GLU A 129 12.40 4.80 -23.35
CA GLU A 129 11.46 3.70 -23.37
C GLU A 129 10.47 3.83 -22.21
N GLN A 130 9.19 3.58 -22.48
CA GLN A 130 8.16 3.74 -21.46
C GLN A 130 6.98 2.80 -21.70
N ILE A 131 6.49 2.21 -20.62
CA ILE A 131 5.15 1.64 -20.57
C ILE A 131 4.25 2.60 -19.78
N TRP A 132 3.14 3.02 -20.38
CA TRP A 132 2.10 3.80 -19.72
C TRP A 132 0.83 2.98 -19.57
N ILE A 133 0.44 2.73 -18.32
CA ILE A 133 -0.83 2.10 -17.94
C ILE A 133 -1.70 3.18 -17.32
N HIS A 134 -2.87 3.40 -17.89
CA HIS A 134 -3.83 4.39 -17.42
C HIS A 134 -5.22 3.79 -17.32
N ALA A 135 -5.83 3.93 -16.15
CA ALA A 135 -7.21 3.60 -15.89
C ALA A 135 -8.00 4.89 -15.65
N GLU A 136 -9.09 5.10 -16.40
CA GLU A 136 -9.95 6.29 -16.29
C GLU A 136 -10.62 6.38 -14.92
N ARG A 137 -10.86 5.23 -14.28
CA ARG A 137 -11.61 5.16 -13.02
C ARG A 137 -10.99 4.19 -12.02
N ASN A 138 -11.33 2.91 -12.12
CA ASN A 138 -10.84 1.87 -11.22
C ASN A 138 -9.80 1.02 -11.98
N MET A 139 -8.74 0.61 -11.28
CA MET A 139 -7.81 -0.42 -11.72
C MET A 139 -7.82 -1.52 -10.66
N ASP A 140 -8.38 -2.67 -11.02
CA ASP A 140 -8.35 -3.87 -10.20
C ASP A 140 -7.22 -4.78 -10.69
N THR A 141 -6.50 -5.41 -9.77
CA THR A 141 -5.37 -6.30 -10.09
C THR A 141 -5.41 -7.50 -9.16
N GLU A 142 -5.56 -8.69 -9.72
CA GLU A 142 -5.71 -9.95 -9.01
C GLU A 142 -4.66 -10.95 -9.50
N ILE A 143 -3.93 -11.55 -8.57
CA ILE A 143 -2.89 -12.53 -8.84
C ILE A 143 -3.19 -13.74 -7.96
N GLU A 144 -3.54 -14.86 -8.59
CA GLU A 144 -3.98 -16.09 -7.90
C GLU A 144 -2.87 -16.81 -7.15
N ASN A 145 -1.60 -16.54 -7.45
CA ASN A 145 -0.48 -17.24 -6.86
C ASN A 145 0.61 -16.32 -6.31
N SER A 146 1.42 -15.72 -7.18
CA SER A 146 2.59 -14.94 -6.76
C SER A 146 2.85 -13.75 -7.67
N GLU A 147 3.04 -12.58 -7.07
CA GLU A 147 3.54 -11.37 -7.73
C GLU A 147 5.02 -11.19 -7.40
N THR A 148 5.83 -10.83 -8.39
CA THR A 148 7.20 -10.34 -8.18
C THR A 148 7.33 -8.99 -8.86
N HIS A 149 7.90 -8.02 -8.14
CA HIS A 149 8.07 -6.66 -8.63
C HIS A 149 9.50 -6.21 -8.36
N HIS A 150 10.28 -6.06 -9.42
CA HIS A 150 11.65 -5.56 -9.37
C HIS A 150 11.75 -4.19 -10.05
N VAL A 151 12.34 -3.23 -9.34
CA VAL A 151 12.62 -1.89 -9.86
C VAL A 151 14.11 -1.65 -9.65
N ALA A 152 14.85 -1.41 -10.73
CA ALA A 152 16.32 -1.36 -10.69
C ALA A 152 16.87 -0.03 -10.15
N VAL A 153 16.09 1.05 -10.26
CA VAL A 153 16.50 2.40 -9.84
C VAL A 153 15.54 2.89 -8.75
N ASP A 154 14.48 3.62 -9.11
CA ASP A 154 13.59 4.27 -8.15
C ASP A 154 12.12 3.89 -8.36
N ARG A 155 11.37 3.77 -7.25
CA ARG A 155 9.92 3.59 -7.26
C ARG A 155 9.25 4.71 -6.47
N ASN A 156 8.43 5.52 -7.15
CA ASN A 156 7.57 6.54 -6.53
C ASN A 156 6.11 6.08 -6.53
N LYS A 157 5.42 6.20 -5.39
CA LYS A 157 4.01 5.82 -5.22
C LYS A 157 3.26 6.94 -4.49
N THR A 158 2.18 7.43 -5.09
CA THR A 158 1.32 8.46 -4.49
C THR A 158 -0.13 7.98 -4.45
N ILE A 159 -0.75 8.08 -3.27
CA ILE A 159 -2.15 7.71 -3.03
C ILE A 159 -2.86 9.00 -2.62
N GLY A 160 -3.84 9.45 -3.40
CA GLY A 160 -4.52 10.72 -3.17
C GLY A 160 -5.46 10.74 -1.95
N ARG A 161 -5.74 9.57 -1.36
CA ARG A 161 -6.65 9.41 -0.22
C ARG A 161 -6.14 8.37 0.78
N ASP A 162 -6.63 7.13 0.69
CA ASP A 162 -6.39 6.10 1.71
C ASP A 162 -5.68 4.87 1.11
N GLU A 163 -4.66 4.36 1.79
CA GLU A 163 -4.06 3.05 1.51
C GLU A 163 -4.36 2.08 2.65
N LYS A 164 -4.89 0.90 2.31
CA LYS A 164 -5.05 -0.21 3.23
C LYS A 164 -4.26 -1.41 2.72
N ASN A 165 -3.27 -1.83 3.50
CA ASN A 165 -2.53 -3.06 3.24
C ASN A 165 -2.93 -4.13 4.27
N THR A 166 -3.21 -5.34 3.81
CA THR A 166 -3.55 -6.48 4.67
C THR A 166 -2.73 -7.68 4.27
N ILE A 167 -1.68 -7.94 5.05
CA ILE A 167 -0.86 -9.13 4.92
C ILE A 167 -1.36 -10.13 5.96
N LYS A 168 -1.84 -11.28 5.50
CA LYS A 168 -2.41 -12.32 6.39
C LYS A 168 -1.35 -13.07 7.19
N ARG A 169 -0.11 -13.11 6.70
CA ARG A 169 1.02 -13.76 7.34
C ARG A 169 2.08 -12.71 7.66
N ASN A 170 3.28 -12.85 7.10
CA ASN A 170 4.43 -12.05 7.49
C ASN A 170 4.70 -10.93 6.48
N VAL A 171 5.10 -9.77 7.00
CA VAL A 171 5.75 -8.70 6.24
C VAL A 171 7.21 -8.61 6.69
N THR A 172 8.13 -8.56 5.74
CA THR A 172 9.56 -8.34 5.99
C THR A 172 10.03 -7.22 5.09
N THR A 173 10.67 -6.22 5.68
CA THR A 173 11.19 -5.05 4.98
C THR A 173 12.67 -4.91 5.32
N SER A 174 13.53 -4.89 4.31
CA SER A 174 14.96 -4.61 4.47
C SER A 174 15.28 -3.33 3.71
N VAL A 175 15.98 -2.41 4.37
CA VAL A 175 16.39 -1.12 3.81
C VAL A 175 17.90 -1.00 4.04
N GLY A 176 18.66 -0.80 2.97
CA GLY A 176 20.13 -0.86 3.02
C GLY A 176 20.80 0.33 3.68
N VAL A 177 20.12 1.48 3.75
CA VAL A 177 20.62 2.72 4.36
C VAL A 177 19.60 3.23 5.38
N ASP A 178 18.65 4.08 4.95
CA ASP A 178 17.72 4.75 5.87
C ASP A 178 16.26 4.42 5.56
N SER A 179 15.50 4.11 6.61
CA SER A 179 14.03 3.98 6.56
C SER A 179 13.39 5.17 7.30
N ILE A 180 12.78 6.08 6.54
CA ILE A 180 12.16 7.31 7.07
C ILE A 180 10.64 7.21 6.93
N ASN A 181 9.91 7.33 8.04
CA ASN A 181 8.44 7.34 8.05
C ASN A 181 7.93 8.64 8.68
N SER A 182 7.29 9.50 7.88
CA SER A 182 6.75 10.80 8.32
C SER A 182 5.23 10.70 8.49
N ILE A 183 4.77 10.56 9.74
CA ILE A 183 3.35 10.44 10.10
C ILE A 183 2.80 11.77 10.58
N GLY A 184 1.78 12.31 9.89
CA GLY A 184 1.25 13.65 10.18
C GLY A 184 0.44 13.79 11.47
N SER A 185 -0.21 12.73 11.97
CA SER A 185 -1.09 12.82 13.16
C SER A 185 -0.83 11.75 14.23
N LYS A 186 -1.05 10.46 13.94
CA LYS A 186 -0.91 9.40 14.93
C LYS A 186 -0.27 8.16 14.33
N HIS A 187 0.89 7.78 14.85
CA HIS A 187 1.44 6.45 14.61
C HIS A 187 0.95 5.53 15.72
N THR A 188 0.04 4.61 15.37
CA THR A 188 -0.43 3.59 16.32
C THR A 188 0.17 2.26 15.92
N VAL A 189 1.17 1.81 16.67
CA VAL A 189 1.66 0.43 16.60
C VAL A 189 0.95 -0.35 17.68
N ASN A 190 -0.22 -0.87 17.33
CA ASN A 190 -0.87 -1.85 18.18
C ASN A 190 -0.18 -3.19 17.95
N VAL A 191 0.80 -3.47 18.77
CA VAL A 191 1.28 -4.84 18.93
C VAL A 191 0.26 -5.54 19.82
N GLY A 192 -0.59 -6.38 19.21
CA GLY A 192 -1.43 -7.27 19.99
C GLY A 192 -0.57 -8.10 20.94
N GLN A 193 -1.02 -8.27 22.18
CA GLN A 193 -0.32 -9.03 23.23
C GLN A 193 1.08 -8.52 23.68
N SER A 194 1.57 -7.29 23.38
CA SER A 194 2.70 -6.65 24.12
C SER A 194 3.05 -5.22 23.69
N ALA A 195 2.91 -4.23 24.58
CA ALA A 195 3.38 -2.85 24.40
C ALA A 195 4.84 -2.70 24.89
N CYS A 196 5.79 -2.60 23.97
CA CYS A 196 7.20 -2.38 24.24
C CYS A 196 7.84 -1.74 23.00
N ILE A 197 8.53 -0.61 23.16
CA ILE A 197 9.37 -0.02 22.10
C ILE A 197 10.82 -0.29 22.49
N LEU A 198 11.43 -1.23 21.79
CA LEU A 198 12.87 -1.52 21.86
C LEU A 198 13.59 -0.64 20.83
N THR A 199 14.51 0.20 21.28
CA THR A 199 15.50 0.85 20.40
C THR A 199 16.84 0.12 20.52
N MET A 200 17.61 0.02 19.44
CA MET A 200 19.03 -0.37 19.44
C MET A 200 19.82 0.61 18.57
N ASP A 201 20.86 1.24 19.10
CA ASP A 201 21.74 2.13 18.31
C ASP A 201 22.92 1.38 17.66
N LYS A 202 23.63 2.05 16.75
CA LYS A 202 24.72 1.49 15.93
C LYS A 202 25.95 1.03 16.71
N ASP A 203 26.06 1.40 17.98
CA ASP A 203 27.16 1.04 18.88
C ASP A 203 26.73 -0.05 19.88
N GLY A 204 25.47 -0.54 19.82
CA GLY A 204 24.93 -1.67 20.59
C GLY A 204 24.03 -1.30 21.78
N ASN A 205 23.68 -0.02 21.96
CA ASN A 205 22.91 0.40 23.13
C ASN A 205 21.40 0.25 22.93
N THR A 206 20.71 -0.23 23.96
CA THR A 206 19.26 -0.50 23.93
C THR A 206 18.51 0.36 24.96
N SER A 207 17.45 1.09 24.55
CA SER A 207 16.61 1.88 25.48
C SER A 207 15.14 1.46 25.43
N LEU A 208 14.49 1.56 26.59
CA LEU A 208 13.08 1.25 26.78
C LEU A 208 12.44 2.34 27.64
N GLU A 209 11.73 3.25 26.99
CA GLU A 209 11.09 4.43 27.60
C GLU A 209 9.57 4.29 27.57
N ALA A 210 8.91 4.59 28.70
CA ALA A 210 7.47 4.71 28.76
C ALA A 210 7.06 5.90 29.65
N THR A 211 5.97 6.55 29.29
CA THR A 211 5.56 7.87 29.82
C THR A 211 4.72 7.81 31.09
N SER A 212 3.81 6.85 31.20
CA SER A 212 2.94 6.72 32.38
C SER A 212 3.57 5.85 33.44
N SER A 213 4.02 4.69 33.01
CA SER A 213 4.86 3.84 33.81
C SER A 213 5.62 2.90 32.92
N ILE A 214 6.89 2.69 33.23
CA ILE A 214 7.52 1.42 32.88
C ILE A 214 7.16 0.51 34.04
N LYS A 215 6.00 -0.13 33.91
CA LYS A 215 5.61 -1.15 34.86
C LYS A 215 6.16 -2.48 34.39
N LEU A 216 7.22 -2.91 35.05
CA LEU A 216 7.66 -4.30 35.05
C LEU A 216 6.87 -5.00 36.17
N LYS A 217 5.62 -5.38 35.86
CA LYS A 217 4.68 -6.00 36.80
C LYS A 217 4.76 -7.53 36.73
N VAL A 218 4.85 -8.20 37.89
CA VAL A 218 4.67 -9.65 38.06
C VAL A 218 3.74 -9.93 39.24
N GLY A 219 2.50 -10.36 38.97
CA GLY A 219 1.47 -10.49 40.01
C GLY A 219 1.19 -9.13 40.67
N ASP A 220 1.14 -9.11 42.00
CA ASP A 220 1.03 -7.84 42.75
C ASP A 220 2.38 -7.18 43.04
N ASN A 221 3.51 -7.85 42.73
CA ASN A 221 4.84 -7.27 42.80
C ASN A 221 5.13 -6.50 41.51
N TYR A 222 5.85 -5.40 41.63
CA TYR A 222 6.24 -4.64 40.45
C TYR A 222 7.45 -3.78 40.71
N LEU A 223 8.28 -3.66 39.67
CA LEU A 223 9.11 -2.48 39.49
C LEU A 223 8.29 -1.52 38.65
N LEU A 224 7.85 -0.47 39.32
CA LEU A 224 7.10 0.57 38.68
C LEU A 224 7.99 1.80 38.69
N ILE A 225 8.54 2.08 37.51
CA ILE A 225 9.13 3.39 37.26
C ILE A 225 7.95 4.33 37.01
N THR A 226 7.72 5.20 37.99
CA THR A 226 6.87 6.38 37.82
C THR A 226 7.74 7.64 37.88
N PRO A 227 7.16 8.80 37.55
CA PRO A 227 7.89 10.05 37.62
C PRO A 227 8.30 10.49 39.04
N THR A 228 7.58 10.09 40.08
CA THR A 228 7.85 10.53 41.46
C THR A 228 8.77 9.59 42.22
N GLY A 229 9.03 8.41 41.65
CA GLY A 229 9.92 7.45 42.27
C GLY A 229 9.92 6.11 41.57
N ILE A 230 10.88 5.31 42.00
CA ILE A 230 10.99 3.91 41.60
C ILE A 230 10.44 3.11 42.76
N ASN A 231 9.27 2.51 42.54
CA ASN A 231 8.64 1.65 43.53
C ASN A 231 9.05 0.21 43.25
N ILE A 232 9.66 -0.40 44.26
CA ILE A 232 9.89 -1.85 44.32
C ILE A 232 9.00 -2.38 45.43
N THR A 233 7.89 -2.99 45.03
CA THR A 233 6.89 -3.52 45.97
C THR A 233 6.96 -5.04 46.02
N VAL A 234 7.14 -5.58 47.24
CA VAL A 234 7.12 -7.02 47.57
C VAL A 234 6.09 -7.25 48.69
N LEU A 235 4.92 -7.79 48.35
CA LEU A 235 3.82 -7.99 49.33
C LEU A 235 3.88 -9.34 50.08
N GLN A 236 4.59 -10.32 49.53
CA GLN A 236 4.92 -11.60 50.15
C GLN A 236 6.34 -12.01 49.73
N GLY A 237 7.12 -12.57 50.66
CA GLY A 237 8.52 -12.93 50.43
C GLY A 237 9.50 -11.80 50.78
N ASP A 238 10.76 -11.98 50.37
CA ASP A 238 11.87 -11.16 50.82
C ASP A 238 12.35 -10.18 49.73
N LEU A 239 12.84 -9.01 50.15
CA LEU A 239 13.60 -8.06 49.33
C LEU A 239 15.06 -8.05 49.80
N THR A 240 16.01 -8.52 48.98
CA THR A 240 17.45 -8.60 49.31
C THR A 240 18.28 -7.69 48.40
N ALA A 241 19.34 -7.06 48.94
CA ALA A 241 20.29 -6.26 48.18
C ALA A 241 21.72 -6.45 48.72
N GLU A 242 22.64 -6.91 47.89
CA GLU A 242 24.04 -7.21 48.26
C GLU A 242 25.02 -6.53 47.29
N SER A 243 26.14 -6.03 47.82
CA SER A 243 27.20 -5.43 47.01
C SER A 243 28.58 -5.78 47.56
N ILE A 244 29.55 -6.00 46.68
CA ILE A 244 30.95 -6.23 47.08
C ILE A 244 31.64 -4.90 47.43
N ASN A 245 31.48 -3.88 46.58
CA ASN A 245 32.20 -2.62 46.74
C ASN A 245 31.44 -1.64 47.62
N SER A 246 30.19 -1.35 47.29
CA SER A 246 29.37 -0.40 48.06
C SER A 246 27.90 -0.51 47.71
N ALA A 247 27.05 -0.49 48.74
CA ALA A 247 25.62 -0.25 48.65
C ALA A 247 25.32 1.00 49.49
N SER A 248 24.76 2.02 48.88
CA SER A 248 24.50 3.30 49.54
C SER A 248 23.04 3.68 49.39
N LEU A 249 22.40 3.97 50.52
CA LEU A 249 21.08 4.61 50.58
C LEU A 249 21.30 6.03 51.10
N LYS A 250 21.04 7.03 50.23
CA LYS A 250 21.28 8.44 50.54
C LYS A 250 20.06 9.27 50.14
N GLY A 251 19.69 10.22 50.98
CA GLY A 251 18.69 11.25 50.69
C GLY A 251 18.84 12.42 51.65
N ASP A 252 18.40 13.60 51.25
CA ASP A 252 18.48 14.83 52.08
C ASP A 252 17.57 14.74 53.32
N GLN A 253 16.53 13.90 53.26
CA GLN A 253 15.75 13.43 54.41
C GLN A 253 15.55 11.92 54.33
N LEU A 254 16.51 11.13 54.83
CA LEU A 254 16.31 9.70 55.03
C LEU A 254 15.57 9.49 56.36
N THR A 255 14.26 9.22 56.28
CA THR A 255 13.37 9.35 57.43
C THR A 255 13.38 8.14 58.38
N ALA A 256 13.61 6.92 57.88
CA ALA A 256 13.73 5.72 58.70
C ALA A 256 14.46 4.58 57.97
N ILE A 257 15.31 3.85 58.69
CA ILE A 257 15.75 2.50 58.32
C ILE A 257 15.16 1.55 59.37
N GLY A 258 14.29 0.64 58.92
CA GLY A 258 13.58 -0.27 59.81
C GLY A 258 12.30 0.31 60.42
N GLY A 259 11.68 -0.46 61.32
CA GLY A 259 10.32 -0.24 61.82
C GLY A 259 9.59 -1.55 62.14
N GLY A 260 10.17 -2.69 61.75
CA GLY A 260 9.79 -4.02 62.23
C GLY A 260 10.35 -4.33 63.62
N VAL A 261 10.24 -5.59 64.05
CA VAL A 261 10.59 -6.02 65.42
C VAL A 261 12.05 -5.70 65.78
N ASN A 262 12.98 -5.92 64.85
CA ASN A 262 14.41 -5.72 65.06
C ASN A 262 15.03 -4.93 63.90
N VAL A 263 16.07 -4.17 64.21
CA VAL A 263 17.02 -3.60 63.24
C VAL A 263 18.42 -3.92 63.73
N ASP A 264 19.14 -4.77 62.99
CA ASP A 264 20.50 -5.17 63.32
C ASP A 264 21.50 -4.41 62.44
N THR A 265 22.40 -3.67 63.08
CA THR A 265 23.52 -2.99 62.40
C THR A 265 24.83 -3.54 62.95
N THR A 266 25.59 -4.23 62.11
CA THR A 266 26.90 -4.79 62.46
C THR A 266 27.96 -4.28 61.50
N ALA A 267 29.02 -3.68 62.02
CA ALA A 267 30.22 -3.36 61.23
C ALA A 267 31.46 -3.98 61.89
N LYS A 268 32.39 -4.48 61.07
CA LYS A 268 33.66 -5.06 61.57
C LYS A 268 34.60 -4.02 62.17
N ASN A 269 34.55 -2.79 61.67
CA ASN A 269 35.51 -1.76 62.05
C ASN A 269 34.85 -0.64 62.84
N THR A 270 33.94 0.10 62.23
CA THR A 270 33.31 1.24 62.89
C THR A 270 31.87 1.38 62.43
N VAL A 271 30.95 1.59 63.37
CA VAL A 271 29.62 2.11 63.09
C VAL A 271 29.64 3.59 63.47
N ASN A 272 29.60 4.48 62.48
CA ASN A 272 29.52 5.92 62.72
C ASN A 272 28.05 6.34 62.77
N ILE A 273 27.61 6.80 63.95
CA ILE A 273 26.29 7.43 64.14
C ILE A 273 26.57 8.87 64.55
N THR A 274 26.16 9.83 63.71
CA THR A 274 26.50 11.24 63.91
C THR A 274 25.27 12.12 63.64
N GLY A 275 24.86 12.89 64.63
CA GLY A 275 23.82 13.90 64.53
C GLY A 275 24.44 15.29 64.68
N VAL A 276 24.18 16.18 63.71
CA VAL A 276 24.71 17.56 63.72
C VAL A 276 23.99 18.46 64.74
N ASN A 277 22.71 18.19 65.01
CA ASN A 277 21.94 18.93 66.02
C ASN A 277 21.72 18.09 67.29
N LEU A 278 21.26 16.84 67.15
CA LEU A 278 21.04 15.91 68.25
C LEU A 278 21.18 14.47 67.75
N THR A 279 21.85 13.63 68.54
CA THR A 279 21.75 12.18 68.45
C THR A 279 21.07 11.69 69.72
N ASP A 280 19.85 11.17 69.59
CA ASP A 280 19.05 10.71 70.72
C ASP A 280 18.92 9.19 70.65
N ILE A 281 19.50 8.48 71.62
CA ILE A 281 19.46 7.02 71.72
C ILE A 281 18.61 6.67 72.94
N LYS A 282 17.45 6.06 72.68
CA LYS A 282 16.49 5.66 73.70
C LYS A 282 16.29 4.15 73.70
N GLY A 283 16.18 3.58 74.88
CA GLY A 283 15.84 2.19 75.08
C GLY A 283 15.68 1.90 76.56
N ALA A 284 14.89 0.88 76.91
CA ALA A 284 14.75 0.42 78.29
C ALA A 284 16.11 0.01 78.89
N VAL A 285 17.02 -0.50 78.06
CA VAL A 285 18.44 -0.70 78.38
C VAL A 285 19.26 -0.21 77.19
N VAL A 286 20.13 0.78 77.42
CA VAL A 286 21.17 1.18 76.47
C VAL A 286 22.50 0.76 77.07
N LYS A 287 23.10 -0.30 76.52
CA LYS A 287 24.44 -0.74 76.90
C LYS A 287 25.45 -0.10 75.96
N ILE A 288 26.19 0.87 76.47
CA ILE A 288 27.41 1.36 75.83
C ILE A 288 28.55 0.67 76.55
N ASN A 289 29.16 -0.29 75.89
CA ASN A 289 30.38 -0.92 76.38
C ASN A 289 31.54 -0.18 75.70
N SER A 290 32.37 0.50 76.51
CA SER A 290 33.68 1.00 76.08
C SER A 290 34.67 -0.14 75.91
#